data_AF-R6Z1G7-F1
#
_entry.id   AF-R6Z1G7-F1
#
_cell.length_a   1.000
_cell.length_b   1.000
_cell.length_c   1.000
_cell.angle_alpha   90.00
_cell.angle_beta   90.00
_cell.angle_gamma   90.00
#
_symmetry.space_group_name_H-M   'P 1'
#
loop_
_entity.id
_entity.type
_entity.pdbx_description
1 polymer ?
#
loop_
_entity_poly.entity_id
_entity_poly.type
_entity_poly.pdbx_seq_one_letter_code
_entity_poly.pdbx_strand_id
1 'polypeptide(L)' 'MEDLELLIKESQKRGMGLMLDMVFNHTSTEHEWFQKALAGDKKYQNYYLFRDGSED' A
#
# COMPACT_ATOMS: atom_id res chain seq x y z
N MET A 1 -3.15 -3.26 -15.56
CA MET A 1 -2.13 -4.31 -15.30
C MET A 1 -1.39 -4.70 -16.56
N GLU A 2 -2.07 -4.72 -17.71
CA GLU A 2 -1.51 -5.08 -19.03
C GLU A 2 -0.18 -4.38 -19.38
N ASP A 3 -0.04 -3.07 -19.12
CA ASP A 3 1.21 -2.34 -19.40
C ASP A 3 2.41 -2.83 -18.58
N LEU A 4 2.18 -3.14 -17.29
CA LEU A 4 3.23 -3.66 -16.41
C LEU A 4 3.65 -5.07 -16.85
N GLU A 5 2.69 -5.90 -17.25
CA GLU A 5 2.97 -7.24 -17.77
C GLU A 5 3.78 -7.18 -19.07
N LEU A 6 3.45 -6.24 -19.95
CA LEU A 6 4.23 -5.98 -21.16
C LEU A 6 5.66 -5.55 -20.82
N LEU A 7 5.82 -4.64 -19.85
CA LEU A 7 7.14 -4.19 -19.38
C LEU A 7 7.97 -5.36 -18.82
N ILE A 8 7.36 -6.23 -18.00
CA ILE A 8 8.00 -7.43 -17.45
C ILE A 8 8.49 -8.34 -18.59
N LYS A 9 7.60 -8.65 -19.54
CA LYS A 9 7.91 -9.55 -20.66
C LYS A 9 9.02 -9.02 -21.55
N GLU A 10 9.00 -7.74 -21.89
CA GLU A 10 10.02 -7.13 -22.75
C GLU A 10 11.36 -6.96 -22.03
N SER A 11 11.36 -6.74 -20.71
CA SER A 11 12.58 -6.69 -19.89
C SER A 11 13.26 -8.06 -19.82
N GLN A 12 12.49 -9.12 -19.58
CA GLN A 12 13.00 -10.49 -19.56
C GLN A 12 13.65 -10.91 -20.88
N LYS A 13 13.03 -10.57 -22.03
CA LYS A 13 13.60 -10.84 -23.37
C LYS A 13 14.99 -10.21 -23.59
N ARG A 14 15.29 -9.14 -22.86
CA ARG A 14 16.55 -8.38 -22.93
C ARG A 14 17.53 -8.75 -21.81
N GLY A 15 17.22 -9.77 -21.00
CA GLY A 15 18.05 -10.16 -19.86
C GLY A 15 18.05 -9.12 -18.73
N MET A 16 17.05 -8.25 -18.66
CA MET A 16 16.92 -7.23 -17.62
C MET A 16 15.99 -7.70 -16.50
N GLY A 17 16.41 -7.50 -15.26
CA GLY A 17 15.55 -7.66 -14.09
C GLY A 17 14.81 -6.36 -13.77
N LEU A 18 13.57 -6.45 -13.30
CA LEU A 18 12.82 -5.32 -12.77
C LEU A 18 12.83 -5.37 -11.24
N MET A 19 13.27 -4.28 -10.63
CA MET A 19 13.21 -4.09 -9.18
C MET A 19 12.07 -3.10 -8.89
N LEU A 20 11.16 -3.50 -8.01
CA LEU A 20 10.07 -2.65 -7.54
C LEU A 20 10.33 -2.28 -6.10
N ASP A 21 10.06 -1.03 -5.76
CA ASP A 21 10.02 -0.60 -4.37
C ASP A 21 8.71 -1.04 -3.73
N MET A 22 8.80 -1.58 -2.51
CA MET A 22 7.68 -2.15 -1.80
C MET A 22 7.52 -1.43 -0.45
N VAL A 23 6.50 -0.58 -0.37
CA VAL A 23 6.21 0.19 0.84
C VAL A 23 5.31 -0.62 1.76
N PHE A 24 5.91 -1.36 2.69
CA PHE A 24 5.16 -2.16 3.69
C PHE A 24 4.88 -1.40 4.99
N ASN A 25 5.55 -0.28 5.22
CA ASN A 25 5.52 0.40 6.51
C ASN A 25 4.22 1.18 6.77
N HIS A 26 3.57 1.70 5.73
CA HIS A 26 2.37 2.53 5.85
C HIS A 26 1.53 2.53 4.58
N THR A 27 0.28 2.98 4.68
CA THR A 27 -0.63 3.21 3.56
C THR A 27 -1.14 4.65 3.56
N SER A 28 -1.65 5.13 2.43
CA SER A 28 -2.36 6.42 2.36
C SER A 28 -3.56 6.45 3.31
N THR A 29 -3.94 7.65 3.77
CA THR A 29 -5.19 7.88 4.49
C THR A 29 -6.42 7.61 3.63
N GLU A 30 -6.30 7.64 2.30
CA GLU A 30 -7.40 7.28 1.39
C GLU A 30 -7.51 5.77 1.17
N HIS A 31 -6.57 4.97 1.69
CA HIS A 31 -6.57 3.53 1.52
C HIS A 31 -7.79 2.90 2.20
N GLU A 32 -8.41 1.91 1.56
CA GLU A 32 -9.62 1.25 2.03
C GLU A 32 -9.50 0.74 3.48
N TRP A 33 -8.33 0.22 3.85
CA TRP A 33 -8.09 -0.23 5.22
C TRP A 33 -8.18 0.90 6.24
N PHE A 34 -7.59 2.06 5.94
CA PHE A 34 -7.64 3.21 6.84
C PHE A 34 -9.06 3.76 6.94
N GLN A 35 -9.77 3.85 5.81
CA GLN A 35 -11.18 4.28 5.77
C GLN A 35 -12.08 3.34 6.58
N LYS A 36 -11.90 2.02 6.48
CA LYS A 36 -12.63 1.04 7.31
C LYS A 36 -12.27 1.12 8.79
N ALA A 37 -11.00 1.38 9.11
CA ALA A 37 -10.56 1.58 10.49
C ALA A 37 -11.25 2.81 11.12
N LEU A 38 -11.33 3.93 10.37
CA LEU A 38 -12.07 5.13 10.77
C LEU A 38 -13.57 4.88 10.90
N ALA A 39 -14.14 4.03 10.04
CA ALA A 39 -15.55 3.61 10.12
C ALA A 39 -15.86 2.66 11.30
N GLY A 40 -14.85 2.25 12.09
CA GLY A 40 -15.04 1.46 13.30
C GLY A 40 -14.80 -0.04 13.16
N ASP A 41 -14.34 -0.53 11.99
CA ASP A 41 -14.06 -1.96 11.79
C ASP A 41 -12.85 -2.39 12.64
N LYS A 42 -13.09 -3.24 13.64
CA LYS A 42 -12.08 -3.71 14.60
C LYS A 42 -10.91 -4.42 13.95
N LYS A 43 -11.12 -5.13 12.83
CA LYS A 43 -10.02 -5.81 12.12
C LYS A 43 -9.03 -4.78 11.58
N TYR A 44 -9.54 -3.74 10.91
CA TYR A 44 -8.70 -2.73 10.30
C TYR A 44 -8.19 -1.69 11.31
N GLN A 45 -8.90 -1.46 12.41
CA GLN A 45 -8.37 -0.65 13.52
C GLN A 45 -7.06 -1.22 14.07
N ASN A 46 -6.92 -2.55 14.13
CA ASN A 46 -5.69 -3.22 14.58
C ASN A 46 -4.52 -3.10 13.59
N TYR A 47 -4.72 -2.55 12.39
CA TYR A 47 -3.64 -2.33 11.42
C TYR A 47 -2.91 -0.99 11.64
N TYR A 48 -3.49 -0.09 12.43
CA TYR A 48 -2.95 1.26 12.66
C TYR A 48 -2.77 1.56 14.15
N LEU A 49 -1.87 2.47 14.46
CA LEU A 49 -1.66 2.97 15.81
C LEU A 49 -2.44 4.28 15.99
N PHE A 50 -3.58 4.22 16.66
CA PHE A 50 -4.36 5.41 17.03
C PHE A 50 -3.86 5.98 18.36
N ARG A 51 -3.76 7.31 18.44
CA ARG A 51 -3.42 8.05 19.65
C ARG A 51 -4.33 9.26 19.74
N ASP A 52 -4.75 9.59 20.95
CA ASP A 52 -5.47 10.84 21.20
C ASP A 52 -4.51 12.01 20.95
N GLY A 53 -4.98 13.02 20.21
CA GLY A 53 -4.24 14.26 20.05
C GLY A 53 -4.26 15.08 21.34
N SER A 54 -3.18 15.81 21.62
CA SER A 54 -3.23 16.91 22.58
C SER A 54 -3.88 18.13 21.93
N GLU A 55 -4.62 18.93 22.71
CA GLU A 55 -5.07 20.25 22.26
C GLU A 55 -3.83 21.16 22.02
N ASP A 56 -3.90 22.00 20.97
CA ASP A 56 -2.87 22.99 20.63
C ASP A 56 -2.91 24.22 21.55
#